data_AF-A0A3M3TUV9-F1
#
_entry.id   AF-A0A3M3TUV9-F1
#
_cell.length_a   1.000
_cell.length_b   1.000
_cell.length_c   1.000
_cell.angle_alpha   90.00
_cell.angle_beta   90.00
_cell.angle_gamma   90.00
#
_symmetry.space_group_name_H-M   'P 1'
#
loop_
_entity.id
_entity.type
_entity.pdbx_description
1 polymer ?
#
loop_
_entity_poly.entity_id
_entity_poly.type
_entity_poly.pdbx_seq_one_letter_code
_entity_poly.pdbx_strand_id
1 'polypeptide(L)'
;MTQEPDHSQDPEEQGLTEDTLVLDFLDQAGVTERLNRPGTQDVAINRPFEIWVDGPDGWVREDAPWLTYSLCWRLANALCALNYRVLAPHTPIHTVELPGGERGQIVMAPACEKGTLSMTFRKPPCCASPTRITSTVAAMTGPRPSPRRC
;
A
#
# COMPACT_ATOMS: atom_id res chain seq x y z
N MET A 1 -10.14 36.80 39.31
CA MET A 1 -10.50 35.43 39.71
C MET A 1 -11.57 34.98 38.74
N THR A 2 -11.34 34.15 37.74
CA THR A 2 -10.32 33.10 37.59
C THR A 2 -10.17 32.81 36.10
N GLN A 3 -8.95 32.45 35.68
CA GLN A 3 -8.55 32.05 34.33
C GLN A 3 -9.37 30.88 33.75
N GLU A 4 -9.46 30.86 32.42
CA GLU A 4 -10.02 29.79 31.58
C GLU A 4 -9.17 28.49 31.65
N PRO A 5 -9.61 27.40 31.00
CA PRO A 5 -8.97 27.20 29.71
C PRO A 5 -9.93 26.87 28.58
N ASP A 6 -9.79 27.67 27.54
CA ASP A 6 -9.96 27.37 26.14
C ASP A 6 -9.51 25.94 25.80
N HIS A 7 -10.46 25.07 25.45
CA HIS A 7 -10.16 23.81 24.79
C HIS A 7 -9.98 24.08 23.28
N SER A 8 -8.92 24.80 22.94
CA SER A 8 -8.30 24.70 21.62
C SER A 8 -7.78 23.28 21.48
N GLN A 9 -8.60 22.39 20.92
CA GLN A 9 -8.10 21.10 20.44
C GLN A 9 -7.39 21.37 19.11
N ASP A 10 -6.08 21.57 19.16
CA ASP A 10 -5.23 21.48 17.97
C ASP A 10 -5.47 20.11 17.30
N PRO A 11 -6.00 20.04 16.07
CA PRO A 11 -6.28 18.77 15.39
C PRO A 11 -5.03 18.07 14.85
N GLU A 12 -3.83 18.54 15.17
CA GLU A 12 -2.62 18.22 14.41
C GLU A 12 -1.71 17.15 15.05
N GLU A 13 -2.02 16.68 16.26
CA GLU A 13 -1.16 15.72 16.99
C GLU A 13 -1.55 14.24 16.81
N GLN A 14 -2.67 13.95 16.15
CA GLN A 14 -3.14 12.57 15.94
C GLN A 14 -2.40 11.83 14.81
N GLY A 15 -1.94 12.56 13.78
CA GLY A 15 -1.33 11.96 12.58
C GLY A 15 0.00 11.25 12.83
N LEU A 16 0.87 11.81 13.68
CA LEU A 16 2.23 11.28 13.90
C LEU A 16 2.22 9.83 14.44
N THR A 17 1.25 9.48 15.27
CA THR A 17 1.17 8.13 15.86
C THR A 17 0.63 7.10 14.85
N GLU A 18 -0.33 7.49 14.02
CA GLU A 18 -0.94 6.63 13.02
C GLU A 18 0.01 6.38 11.84
N ASP A 19 0.72 7.43 11.40
CA ASP A 19 1.77 7.35 10.39
C ASP A 19 2.88 6.39 10.81
N THR A 20 3.32 6.47 12.07
CA THR A 20 4.37 5.59 12.61
C THR A 20 3.95 4.11 12.57
N LEU A 21 2.70 3.81 12.93
CA LEU A 21 2.16 2.44 12.89
C LEU A 21 2.06 1.91 11.46
N VAL A 22 1.61 2.75 10.52
CA VAL A 22 1.53 2.38 9.10
C VAL A 22 2.92 2.09 8.54
N LEU A 23 3.91 2.94 8.85
CA LEU A 23 5.30 2.75 8.42
C LEU A 23 5.90 1.46 8.98
N ASP A 24 5.65 1.15 10.25
CA ASP A 24 6.09 -0.11 10.88
C ASP A 24 5.48 -1.33 10.19
N PHE A 25 4.17 -1.31 9.87
CA PHE A 25 3.54 -2.41 9.13
C PHE A 25 4.05 -2.54 7.69
N LEU A 26 4.37 -1.42 7.02
CA LEU A 26 4.95 -1.43 5.68
C LEU A 26 6.36 -2.04 5.68
N ASP A 27 7.15 -1.74 6.72
CA ASP A 27 8.48 -2.32 6.92
C ASP A 27 8.40 -3.82 7.24
N GLN A 28 7.51 -4.23 8.15
CA GLN A 28 7.26 -5.64 8.47
C GLN A 28 6.74 -6.44 7.26
N ALA A 29 5.92 -5.82 6.40
CA ALA A 29 5.48 -6.44 5.16
C ALA A 29 6.61 -6.54 4.12
N GLY A 30 7.71 -5.80 4.32
CA GLY A 30 8.83 -5.67 3.39
C GLY A 30 8.54 -4.77 2.19
N VAL A 31 7.37 -4.12 2.15
CA VAL A 31 6.91 -3.29 1.02
C VAL A 31 7.84 -2.09 0.84
N THR A 32 8.23 -1.43 1.94
CA THR A 32 9.16 -0.29 1.95
C THR A 32 10.49 -0.64 1.28
N GLU A 33 11.07 -1.80 1.61
CA GLU A 33 12.33 -2.25 1.02
C GLU A 33 12.20 -2.46 -0.50
N ARG A 34 11.09 -3.03 -0.97
CA ARG A 34 10.85 -3.31 -2.40
C ARG A 34 10.58 -2.02 -3.18
N LEU A 35 9.81 -1.09 -2.59
CA LEU A 35 9.55 0.24 -3.16
C LEU A 35 10.81 1.12 -3.23
N ASN A 36 11.75 0.92 -2.31
CA ASN A 36 13.04 1.61 -2.31
C ASN A 36 14.04 1.08 -3.34
N ARG A 37 13.81 -0.10 -3.93
CA ARG A 37 14.70 -0.62 -4.98
C ARG A 37 14.66 0.29 -6.23
N PRO A 38 15.82 0.57 -6.86
CA PRO A 38 15.88 1.38 -8.06
C PRO A 38 15.19 0.66 -9.22
N GLY A 39 14.31 1.36 -9.93
CA GLY A 39 13.55 0.81 -11.06
C GLY A 39 12.19 0.21 -10.70
N THR A 40 11.86 0.04 -9.41
CA THR A 40 10.53 -0.40 -8.99
C THR A 40 9.49 0.68 -9.26
N GLN A 41 8.44 0.33 -10.00
CA GLN A 41 7.29 1.20 -10.28
C GLN A 41 6.12 0.89 -9.33
N ASP A 42 5.81 -0.40 -9.18
CA ASP A 42 4.64 -0.86 -8.45
C ASP A 42 4.97 -2.10 -7.61
N VAL A 43 4.29 -2.24 -6.48
CA VAL A 43 4.37 -3.43 -5.62
C VAL A 43 2.96 -3.91 -5.35
N ALA A 44 2.67 -5.18 -5.61
CA ALA A 44 1.36 -5.78 -5.39
C ALA A 44 1.44 -7.01 -4.49
N ILE A 45 0.44 -7.17 -3.63
CA ILE A 45 0.25 -8.34 -2.78
C ILE A 45 -1.13 -8.87 -3.14
N ASN A 46 -1.22 -9.99 -3.84
CA ASN A 46 -2.52 -10.55 -4.23
C ASN A 46 -3.03 -11.57 -3.20
N ARG A 47 -2.10 -12.23 -2.51
CA ARG A 47 -2.33 -13.34 -1.58
C ARG A 47 -1.38 -13.22 -0.39
N PRO A 48 -1.77 -13.73 0.79
CA PRO A 48 -0.80 -13.89 1.85
C PRO A 48 0.34 -14.79 1.36
N PHE A 49 1.54 -14.55 1.88
CA PHE A 49 2.79 -15.25 1.58
C PHE A 49 3.43 -14.94 0.21
N GLU A 50 2.83 -14.11 -0.63
CA GLU A 50 3.37 -13.74 -1.95
C GLU A 50 3.41 -12.22 -2.13
N ILE A 51 4.52 -11.71 -2.66
CA ILE A 51 4.68 -10.30 -3.06
C ILE A 51 5.11 -10.21 -4.52
N TRP A 52 4.58 -9.23 -5.23
CA TRP A 52 4.84 -8.97 -6.64
C TRP A 52 5.47 -7.60 -6.77
N VAL A 53 6.54 -7.50 -7.53
CA VAL A 53 7.27 -6.25 -7.76
C VAL A 53 7.33 -6.00 -9.26
N ASP A 54 6.85 -4.83 -9.69
CA ASP A 54 6.97 -4.37 -11.08
C ASP A 54 8.27 -3.58 -11.22
N GLY A 55 9.24 -4.17 -11.91
CA GLY A 55 10.53 -3.58 -12.20
C GLY A 55 10.71 -3.24 -13.68
N PRO A 56 11.92 -2.83 -14.10
CA PRO A 56 12.21 -2.54 -15.51
C PRO A 56 12.04 -3.76 -16.44
N ASP A 57 12.22 -4.97 -15.90
CA ASP A 57 12.04 -6.24 -16.61
C ASP A 57 10.61 -6.81 -16.50
N GLY A 58 9.68 -6.07 -15.88
CA GLY A 58 8.29 -6.44 -15.66
C GLY A 58 8.00 -7.02 -14.27
N TRP A 59 6.91 -7.77 -14.17
CA TRP A 59 6.40 -8.32 -12.90
C TRP A 59 7.21 -9.53 -12.44
N VAL A 60 7.87 -9.39 -11.29
CA VAL A 60 8.61 -10.45 -10.60
C VAL A 60 7.83 -10.87 -9.35
N ARG A 61 7.59 -12.18 -9.21
CA ARG A 61 7.01 -12.75 -8.00
C ARG A 61 8.12 -13.14 -7.02
N GLU A 62 8.01 -12.67 -5.78
CA GLU A 62 8.85 -13.07 -4.66
C GLU A 62 7.99 -13.77 -3.59
N ASP A 63 8.49 -14.89 -3.07
CA ASP A 63 7.87 -15.59 -1.95
C ASP A 63 8.23 -14.87 -0.63
N ALA A 64 7.22 -14.52 0.17
CA ALA A 64 7.37 -13.74 1.39
C ALA A 64 6.68 -14.47 2.57
N PRO A 65 7.31 -15.48 3.19
CA PRO A 65 6.66 -16.33 4.20
C PRO A 65 6.21 -15.58 5.48
N TRP A 66 6.76 -14.41 5.75
CA TRP A 66 6.34 -13.55 6.87
C TRP A 66 5.03 -12.80 6.61
N LEU A 67 4.60 -12.69 5.34
CA LEU A 67 3.43 -11.93 4.92
C LEU A 67 2.12 -12.70 5.18
N THR A 68 1.79 -12.87 6.46
CA THR A 68 0.56 -13.56 6.88
C THR A 68 -0.70 -12.72 6.61
N TYR A 69 -1.86 -13.37 6.49
CA TYR A 69 -3.14 -12.69 6.38
C TYR A 69 -3.37 -11.67 7.52
N SER A 70 -2.99 -12.03 8.75
CA SER A 70 -3.10 -11.14 9.91
C SER A 70 -2.24 -9.88 9.80
N LEU A 71 -1.06 -9.96 9.18
CA LEU A 71 -0.23 -8.80 8.89
C LEU A 71 -0.87 -7.95 7.78
N CYS A 72 -1.30 -8.57 6.70
CA CYS A 72 -2.02 -7.90 5.61
C CYS A 72 -3.26 -7.15 6.10
N TRP A 73 -4.04 -7.76 6.99
CA TRP A 73 -5.23 -7.15 7.57
C TRP A 73 -4.89 -5.94 8.44
N ARG A 74 -3.86 -6.06 9.29
CA ARG A 74 -3.39 -4.94 10.13
C ARG A 74 -2.90 -3.77 9.29
N LEU A 75 -2.10 -4.05 8.25
CA LEU A 75 -1.63 -3.03 7.31
C LEU A 75 -2.81 -2.35 6.60
N ALA A 76 -3.75 -3.12 6.05
CA ALA A 76 -4.91 -2.59 5.36
C ALA A 76 -5.79 -1.72 6.28
N ASN A 77 -6.03 -2.17 7.51
CA ASN A 77 -6.81 -1.42 8.49
C ASN A 77 -6.10 -0.13 8.91
N ALA A 78 -4.79 -0.18 9.16
CA ALA A 78 -4.00 1.00 9.50
C ALA A 78 -4.00 2.04 8.36
N LEU A 79 -3.84 1.60 7.12
CA LEU A 79 -3.93 2.47 5.94
C LEU A 79 -5.32 3.09 5.76
N CYS A 80 -6.38 2.30 5.99
CA CYS A 80 -7.74 2.82 5.96
C CYS A 80 -7.99 3.83 7.08
N ALA A 81 -7.55 3.55 8.31
CA ALA A 81 -7.66 4.45 9.45
C ALA A 81 -6.99 5.80 9.17
N LEU A 82 -5.76 5.77 8.64
CA LEU A 82 -5.01 6.97 8.24
C LEU A 82 -5.78 7.84 7.22
N ASN A 83 -6.54 7.20 6.33
CA ASN A 83 -7.32 7.87 5.29
C ASN A 83 -8.76 8.18 5.72
N TYR A 84 -9.11 8.03 7.00
CA TYR A 84 -10.47 8.18 7.54
C TYR A 84 -11.49 7.32 6.78
N ARG A 85 -11.09 6.09 6.46
CA ARG A 85 -11.91 5.07 5.81
C ARG A 85 -12.01 3.84 6.70
N VAL A 86 -13.13 3.13 6.57
CA VAL A 86 -13.34 1.86 7.26
C VAL A 86 -13.43 0.77 6.21
N LEU A 87 -12.60 -0.24 6.39
CA LEU A 87 -12.55 -1.40 5.53
C LEU A 87 -13.68 -2.36 5.92
N ALA A 88 -14.68 -2.48 5.05
CA ALA A 88 -15.88 -3.26 5.34
C ALA A 88 -16.36 -4.01 4.09
N PRO A 89 -17.08 -5.15 4.26
CA PRO A 89 -17.55 -5.96 3.12
C PRO A 89 -18.48 -5.21 2.15
N HIS A 90 -19.15 -4.15 2.62
CA HIS A 90 -20.02 -3.31 1.78
C HIS A 90 -19.23 -2.34 0.88
N THR A 91 -18.00 -2.00 1.25
CA THR A 91 -17.08 -1.13 0.50
C THR A 91 -15.72 -1.83 0.40
N PRO A 92 -15.61 -2.87 -0.46
CA PRO A 92 -14.44 -3.73 -0.49
C PRO A 92 -13.20 -3.09 -1.13
N ILE A 93 -13.36 -1.99 -1.87
CA ILE A 93 -12.27 -1.34 -2.62
C ILE A 93 -12.05 0.06 -2.04
N HIS A 94 -10.83 0.33 -1.59
CA HIS A 94 -10.40 1.65 -1.14
C HIS A 94 -9.10 2.06 -1.82
N THR A 95 -9.04 3.33 -2.21
CA THR A 95 -7.79 3.98 -2.58
C THR A 95 -7.31 4.77 -1.37
N VAL A 96 -6.04 4.57 -1.01
CA VAL A 96 -5.40 5.15 0.17
C VAL A 96 -4.12 5.85 -0.25
N GLU A 97 -3.74 6.89 0.47
CA GLU A 97 -2.45 7.54 0.34
C GLU A 97 -1.56 7.11 1.50
N LEU A 98 -0.31 6.79 1.18
CA LEU A 98 0.71 6.38 2.15
C LEU A 98 1.44 7.64 2.65
N PRO A 99 1.98 7.61 3.88
CA PRO A 99 2.78 8.71 4.41
C PRO A 99 4.03 9.02 3.58
N GLY A 100 4.53 8.05 2.80
CA GLY A 100 5.62 8.23 1.84
C GLY A 100 5.24 8.98 0.56
N GLY A 101 3.99 9.44 0.40
CA GLY A 101 3.48 10.07 -0.83
C GLY A 101 3.12 9.08 -1.94
N GLU A 102 3.14 7.78 -1.62
CA GLU A 102 2.78 6.71 -2.53
C GLU A 102 1.27 6.47 -2.50
N ARG A 103 0.74 5.86 -3.55
CA ARG A 103 -0.70 5.55 -3.64
C ARG A 103 -0.93 4.07 -3.50
N GLY A 104 -1.75 3.69 -2.52
CA GLY A 104 -2.19 2.33 -2.29
C GLY A 104 -3.61 2.10 -2.81
N GLN A 105 -3.87 0.90 -3.30
CA GLN A 105 -5.21 0.39 -3.51
C GLN A 105 -5.37 -0.89 -2.70
N ILE A 106 -6.44 -0.98 -1.93
CA ILE A 106 -6.78 -2.12 -1.09
C ILE A 106 -8.09 -2.70 -1.59
N VAL A 107 -8.12 -4.01 -1.79
CA VAL A 107 -9.29 -4.77 -2.22
C VAL A 107 -9.52 -5.96 -1.29
N MET A 108 -10.74 -6.07 -0.77
CA MET A 108 -11.19 -7.11 0.14
C MET A 108 -12.27 -8.01 -0.48
N ALA A 109 -12.44 -9.23 0.04
CA ALA A 109 -13.65 -10.03 -0.16
C ALA A 109 -14.94 -9.22 0.15
N PRO A 110 -16.01 -9.33 -0.66
CA PRO A 110 -16.29 -10.35 -1.67
C PRO A 110 -15.69 -10.12 -3.06
N ALA A 111 -14.93 -9.04 -3.27
CA ALA A 111 -14.30 -8.76 -4.57
C ALA A 111 -13.07 -9.65 -4.85
N CYS A 112 -12.51 -10.28 -3.81
CA CYS A 112 -11.40 -11.23 -3.86
C CYS A 112 -11.75 -12.57 -3.19
N GLU A 113 -10.87 -13.56 -3.32
CA GLU A 113 -10.99 -14.87 -2.69
C GLU A 113 -11.18 -14.73 -1.17
N LYS A 114 -12.10 -15.50 -0.56
CA LYS A 114 -12.39 -15.40 0.88
C LYS A 114 -11.11 -15.70 1.67
N GLY A 115 -10.73 -14.80 2.59
CA GLY A 115 -9.49 -14.91 3.35
C GLY A 115 -8.24 -14.37 2.61
N THR A 116 -8.43 -13.62 1.53
CA THR A 116 -7.34 -12.89 0.86
C THR A 116 -7.60 -11.39 0.87
N LEU A 117 -6.51 -10.62 0.84
CA LEU A 117 -6.49 -9.18 0.68
C LEU A 117 -5.55 -8.85 -0.46
N SER A 118 -6.08 -8.18 -1.48
CA SER A 118 -5.27 -7.70 -2.60
C SER A 118 -4.90 -6.25 -2.33
N MET A 119 -3.61 -5.95 -2.31
CA MET A 119 -3.07 -4.60 -2.12
C MET A 119 -2.14 -4.25 -3.26
N THR A 120 -2.13 -3.01 -3.70
CA THR A 120 -1.22 -2.54 -4.75
C THR A 120 -0.76 -1.14 -4.42
N PHE A 121 0.55 -0.96 -4.33
CA PHE A 121 1.24 0.28 -4.02
C PHE A 121 1.93 0.78 -5.27
N ARG A 122 1.65 2.03 -5.66
CA ARG A 122 2.21 2.69 -6.83
C ARG A 122 3.15 3.80 -6.41
N LYS A 123 4.38 3.77 -6.89
CA LYS A 123 5.38 4.80 -6.64
C LYS A 123 5.11 6.02 -7.54
N PRO A 124 5.08 7.25 -7.01
CA PRO A 124 4.92 8.43 -7.84
C PRO A 124 6.20 8.69 -8.66
N PRO A 125 6.07 9.18 -9.90
CA PRO A 125 7.21 9.39 -10.80
C PRO A 125 8.21 10.44 -10.28
N CYS A 126 7.80 11.32 -9.36
CA CYS A 126 8.69 12.32 -8.76
C CYS A 126 9.70 11.72 -7.77
N CYS A 127 9.40 10.56 -7.17
CA CYS A 127 10.28 9.88 -6.22
C CYS A 127 11.01 8.68 -6.86
N ALA A 128 10.71 8.36 -8.13
CA ALA A 128 11.52 7.43 -8.89
C ALA A 128 12.90 8.08 -9.13
N SER A 129 13.94 7.44 -8.58
CA SER A 129 15.34 7.81 -8.82
C SER A 129 15.56 8.11 -10.32
N PRO A 130 16.30 9.18 -10.69
CA PRO A 130 16.35 9.69 -12.05
C PRO A 130 16.84 8.62 -13.02
N THR A 131 15.91 7.91 -13.63
CA THR A 131 16.21 6.94 -14.67
C THR A 131 16.21 7.75 -15.97
N ARG A 132 17.41 7.88 -16.53
CA ARG A 132 17.73 8.53 -17.79
C ARG A 132 16.62 8.24 -18.82
N ILE A 133 15.84 9.27 -19.15
CA ILE A 133 14.72 9.18 -20.09
C ILE A 133 15.30 8.95 -21.49
N THR A 134 15.48 7.69 -21.87
CA THR A 134 15.59 7.32 -23.28
C THR A 134 14.20 6.93 -23.72
N SER A 135 13.53 7.88 -24.36
CA SER A 135 12.21 7.69 -24.96
C SER A 135 12.25 6.48 -25.88
N THR A 136 11.60 5.39 -25.49
CA THR A 136 11.05 4.41 -26.41
C THR A 136 9.73 4.01 -25.82
N VAL A 137 8.67 4.47 -26.48
CA VAL A 137 7.32 3.95 -26.32
C VAL A 137 7.40 2.44 -26.56
N ALA A 138 7.50 1.66 -25.49
CA ALA A 138 7.45 0.22 -25.50
C ALA A 138 6.21 -0.18 -24.69
N ALA A 139 5.12 -0.35 -25.43
CA ALA A 139 3.95 -1.06 -24.96
C ALA A 139 4.36 -2.46 -24.48
N MET A 140 4.34 -2.69 -23.18
CA MET A 140 4.24 -4.03 -22.61
C MET A 140 3.29 -3.95 -21.43
N THR A 141 2.00 -3.91 -21.76
CA THR A 141 0.92 -4.38 -20.90
C THR A 141 1.17 -5.86 -20.64
N GLY A 142 2.14 -6.18 -19.78
CA GLY A 142 2.21 -7.50 -19.16
C GLY A 142 0.85 -7.74 -18.50
N PRO A 143 0.32 -8.97 -18.53
CA PRO A 143 -0.96 -9.24 -17.90
C PRO A 143 -0.81 -8.85 -16.44
N ARG A 144 -1.48 -7.75 -16.04
CA ARG A 144 -1.73 -7.46 -14.62
C ARG A 144 -2.17 -8.78 -14.02
N PRO A 145 -1.64 -9.21 -12.86
CA PRO A 145 -2.08 -10.43 -12.23
C PRO A 145 -3.61 -10.33 -12.10
N SER A 146 -4.32 -11.02 -13.00
CA SER A 146 -5.75 -11.09 -12.92
C SER A 146 -6.00 -11.98 -11.70
N PRO A 147 -6.90 -11.58 -10.78
CA PRO A 147 -7.41 -12.55 -9.84
C PRO A 147 -8.01 -13.66 -10.71
N ARG A 148 -7.34 -14.81 -10.78
CA ARG A 148 -7.82 -15.93 -11.59
C ARG A 148 -9.23 -16.23 -11.09
N ARG A 149 -10.23 -15.83 -11.87
CA ARG A 149 -11.59 -16.31 -11.77
C ARG A 149 -11.49 -17.83 -11.82
N CYS A 150 -11.79 -18.48 -10.71
CA CYS A 150 -12.27 -19.85 -10.76
C CYS A 150 -13.70 -19.82 -11.32
#